data_AF-A0A4R9ISA9-F1
#
_entry.id   AF-A0A4R9ISA9-F1
#
_cell.length_a   1.000
_cell.length_b   1.000
_cell.length_c   1.000
_cell.angle_alpha   90.00
_cell.angle_beta   90.00
_cell.angle_gamma   90.00
#
_symmetry.space_group_name_H-M   'P 1'
#
loop_
_entity.id
_entity.type
_entity.pdbx_description
1 polymer ?
#
loop_
_entity_poly.entity_id
_entity_poly.type
_entity_poly.pdbx_seq_one_letter_code
_entity_poly.pdbx_strand_id
1 'polypeptide(L)'
;MDFKKIIIIISIFLFFFLGLLYFLKQNSTTDQSKQSLSPEEQMVRDRISPLGTGEGFWDEAISPFREDRTKPYLELLEDLKTGKVNFVWEVWALRRKCKPEYTPDQCNATILAYLDSEYESPDKEKVKDLFLSYFRYEEEYRKWEQPTDLSFVELYEKIKAKRRDVLGEKADLVFGMEESQVSFLEGTQNFIKQSSNVPAEQRVKQFEDLKKKTYGSYYDALVSREDKYDHYQVEMSLRDKEFNAITDPKEKEKYLNKIETKYFGKERAASLSEERAKETKFYESIAKYESKEKEFLKENLGLSPQEKEKKLKELRIQFLGSEEEADAYVRRKNIEEAGK
;
A
#
# COMPACT_ATOMS: atom_id res chain seq x y z
N MET A 1 -10.82 -6.13 33.25
CA MET A 1 -10.74 -6.70 31.89
C MET A 1 -10.07 -8.05 32.04
N ASP A 2 -10.73 -9.13 31.62
CA ASP A 2 -10.31 -10.50 31.91
C ASP A 2 -8.97 -10.81 31.21
N PHE A 3 -7.99 -11.40 31.93
CA PHE A 3 -6.61 -11.59 31.44
C PHE A 3 -6.57 -12.41 30.14
N LYS A 4 -7.54 -13.31 29.96
CA LYS A 4 -7.75 -14.09 28.74
C LYS A 4 -8.14 -13.23 27.53
N LYS A 5 -8.91 -12.15 27.73
CA LYS A 5 -9.30 -11.23 26.65
C LYS A 5 -8.14 -10.36 26.20
N ILE A 6 -7.23 -10.01 27.12
CA ILE A 6 -6.01 -9.26 26.80
C ILE A 6 -5.05 -10.11 25.96
N ILE A 7 -4.88 -11.39 26.32
CA ILE A 7 -4.03 -12.32 25.54
C ILE A 7 -4.59 -12.53 24.13
N ILE A 8 -5.90 -12.71 23.96
CA ILE A 8 -6.53 -12.88 22.63
C ILE A 8 -6.33 -11.64 21.76
N ILE A 9 -6.48 -10.44 22.31
CA ILE A 9 -6.27 -9.18 21.57
C ILE A 9 -4.80 -9.04 21.17
N ILE A 10 -3.85 -9.36 22.06
CA ILE A 10 -2.42 -9.32 21.75
C ILE A 10 -2.06 -10.35 20.68
N SER A 11 -2.61 -11.57 20.74
CA SER A 11 -2.36 -12.59 19.72
C SER A 11 -2.91 -12.20 18.36
N ILE A 12 -4.13 -11.64 18.29
CA ILE A 12 -4.70 -11.14 17.03
C ILE A 12 -3.86 -10.00 16.47
N PHE A 13 -3.42 -9.06 17.32
CA PHE A 13 -2.56 -7.96 16.91
C PHE A 13 -1.19 -8.45 16.43
N LEU A 14 -0.61 -9.47 17.08
CA LEU A 14 0.66 -10.06 16.69
C LEU A 14 0.56 -10.81 15.37
N PHE A 15 -0.52 -11.57 15.14
CA PHE A 15 -0.78 -12.24 13.85
C PHE A 15 -1.07 -11.26 12.73
N PHE A 16 -1.81 -10.18 13.01
CA PHE A 16 -2.05 -9.11 12.05
C PHE A 16 -0.74 -8.38 11.71
N PHE A 17 0.11 -8.10 12.71
CA PHE A 17 1.39 -7.42 12.52
C PHE A 17 2.43 -8.31 11.82
N LEU A 18 2.49 -9.61 12.16
CA LEU A 18 3.33 -10.60 11.48
C LEU A 18 2.83 -10.89 10.07
N GLY A 19 1.52 -10.90 9.84
CA GLY A 19 0.92 -10.97 8.51
C GLY A 19 1.25 -9.75 7.65
N LEU A 20 1.23 -8.55 8.25
CA LEU A 20 1.63 -7.30 7.59
C LEU A 20 3.13 -7.30 7.25
N LEU A 21 3.99 -7.78 8.16
CA LEU A 21 5.42 -7.95 7.91
C LEU A 21 5.71 -9.05 6.87
N TYR A 22 4.91 -10.12 6.83
CA TYR A 22 5.02 -11.17 5.83
C TYR A 22 4.58 -10.69 4.44
N PHE A 23 3.50 -9.90 4.35
CA PHE A 23 3.07 -9.25 3.10
C PHE A 23 4.07 -8.20 2.61
N LEU A 24 4.67 -7.42 3.52
CA LEU A 24 5.77 -6.51 3.19
C LEU A 24 7.04 -7.25 2.72
N LYS A 25 7.23 -8.51 3.15
CA LYS A 25 8.36 -9.37 2.74
C LYS A 25 8.07 -10.20 1.47
N GLN A 26 6.81 -10.54 1.16
CA GLN A 26 6.49 -11.34 -0.03
C GLN A 26 6.58 -10.54 -1.34
N ASN A 27 6.50 -9.21 -1.28
CA ASN A 27 6.77 -8.34 -2.43
C ASN A 27 8.27 -8.20 -2.76
N SER A 28 9.18 -8.83 -2.00
CA SER A 28 10.62 -8.84 -2.30
C SER A 28 11.11 -10.11 -3.00
N THR A 29 10.22 -11.04 -3.38
CA THR A 29 10.58 -12.22 -4.18
C THR A 29 10.06 -12.08 -5.60
N THR A 30 10.72 -11.24 -6.39
CA THR A 30 10.78 -11.42 -7.84
C THR A 30 12.26 -11.51 -8.19
N ASP A 31 12.70 -12.71 -8.55
CA ASP A 31 14.00 -12.98 -9.14
C ASP A 31 14.12 -12.20 -10.46
N GLN A 32 14.71 -11.02 -10.37
CA GLN A 32 15.45 -10.41 -11.46
C GLN A 32 16.79 -10.00 -10.89
N SER A 33 17.86 -10.33 -11.61
CA SER A 33 19.23 -9.96 -11.30
C SER A 33 19.39 -8.45 -11.21
N LYS A 34 19.06 -7.86 -10.06
CA LYS A 34 19.39 -6.48 -9.74
C LYS A 34 20.83 -6.50 -9.24
N GLN A 35 21.72 -5.85 -9.98
CA GLN A 35 22.94 -5.31 -9.38
C GLN A 35 22.49 -4.51 -8.16
N SER A 36 22.77 -5.04 -6.97
CA SER A 36 22.53 -4.34 -5.72
C SER A 36 23.40 -3.09 -5.75
N LEU A 37 22.77 -1.92 -5.71
CA LEU A 37 23.48 -0.67 -5.45
C LEU A 37 24.29 -0.80 -4.17
N SER A 38 25.39 -0.07 -4.08
CA SER A 38 26.07 0.07 -2.80
C SER A 38 25.15 0.73 -1.77
N PRO A 39 25.33 0.48 -0.46
CA PRO A 39 24.54 1.12 0.60
C PRO A 39 24.54 2.65 0.52
N GLU A 40 25.62 3.26 0.04
CA GLU A 40 25.76 4.70 -0.15
C GLU A 40 24.89 5.20 -1.33
N GLU A 41 24.89 4.49 -2.45
CA GLU A 41 24.03 4.79 -3.60
C GLU A 41 22.54 4.59 -3.28
N GLN A 42 22.23 3.61 -2.44
CA GLN A 42 20.87 3.36 -1.96
C GLN A 42 20.40 4.45 -0.99
N MET A 43 21.26 4.88 -0.06
CA MET A 43 20.98 6.03 0.81
C MET A 43 20.82 7.34 0.02
N VAL A 44 21.65 7.59 -0.98
CA VAL A 44 21.52 8.77 -1.85
C VAL A 44 20.22 8.70 -2.66
N ARG A 45 19.86 7.52 -3.18
CA ARG A 45 18.58 7.29 -3.88
C ARG A 45 17.37 7.56 -2.98
N ASP A 46 17.36 6.98 -1.78
CA ASP A 46 16.27 7.14 -0.80
C ASP A 46 16.18 8.58 -0.27
N ARG A 47 17.28 9.34 -0.32
CA ARG A 47 17.31 10.77 0.04
C ARG A 47 16.93 11.71 -1.09
N ILE A 48 17.12 11.32 -2.35
CA ILE A 48 16.72 12.11 -3.54
C ILE A 48 15.24 11.89 -3.86
N SER A 49 14.73 10.69 -3.61
CA SER A 49 13.34 10.31 -3.82
C SER A 49 12.82 9.60 -2.57
N PRO A 50 12.43 10.35 -1.52
CA PRO A 50 12.04 9.79 -0.21
C PRO A 50 10.80 8.90 -0.23
N LEU A 51 10.09 8.86 -1.36
CA LEU A 51 8.95 7.97 -1.60
C LEU A 51 9.30 6.78 -2.53
N GLY A 52 10.60 6.55 -2.77
CA GLY A 52 11.12 5.49 -3.63
C GLY A 52 11.14 5.83 -5.13
N THR A 53 11.54 4.85 -5.95
CA THR A 53 11.64 4.96 -7.42
C THR A 53 10.39 4.49 -8.17
N GLY A 54 9.32 4.16 -7.43
CA GLY A 54 8.05 3.68 -7.99
C GLY A 54 8.07 2.25 -8.54
N GLU A 55 9.03 1.40 -8.15
CA GLU A 55 9.02 -0.01 -8.57
C GLU A 55 7.76 -0.71 -8.02
N GLY A 56 6.98 -1.31 -8.93
CA GLY A 56 5.81 -2.13 -8.61
C GLY A 56 4.46 -1.39 -8.58
N PHE A 57 4.42 -0.05 -8.55
CA PHE A 57 3.15 0.69 -8.51
C PHE A 57 2.66 1.14 -9.89
N TRP A 58 3.56 1.32 -10.89
CA TRP A 58 3.20 1.91 -12.19
C TRP A 58 4.01 1.42 -13.40
N ASP A 59 4.28 0.11 -13.52
CA ASP A 59 4.82 -0.45 -14.78
C ASP A 59 3.87 -0.23 -15.99
N GLU A 60 2.62 0.18 -15.73
CA GLU A 60 1.55 0.44 -16.71
C GLU A 60 1.23 1.94 -16.92
N ALA A 61 1.96 2.88 -16.32
CA ALA A 61 1.75 4.30 -16.61
C ALA A 61 2.23 4.65 -18.02
N ILE A 62 1.32 5.18 -18.84
CA ILE A 62 1.58 5.71 -20.19
C ILE A 62 2.53 6.90 -20.06
N SER A 63 3.83 6.66 -20.27
CA SER A 63 4.81 7.74 -20.29
C SER A 63 4.58 8.61 -21.54
N PRO A 64 4.54 9.95 -21.42
CA PRO A 64 4.44 10.87 -22.55
C PRO A 64 5.67 10.84 -23.48
N PHE A 65 6.71 10.09 -23.09
CA PHE A 65 7.93 9.83 -23.86
C PHE A 65 8.00 8.36 -24.35
N ARG A 66 6.86 7.65 -24.39
CA ARG A 66 6.77 6.22 -24.79
C ARG A 66 5.81 5.89 -25.94
N GLU A 67 5.17 6.84 -26.60
CA GLU A 67 4.26 6.54 -27.73
C GLU A 67 4.67 7.25 -29.03
N ASP A 68 4.08 6.81 -30.14
CA ASP A 68 4.34 7.18 -31.55
C ASP A 68 4.25 8.69 -31.89
N ARG A 69 4.10 9.55 -30.88
CA ARG A 69 4.25 11.00 -30.96
C ARG A 69 4.50 11.62 -29.58
N THR A 70 5.49 12.50 -29.50
CA THR A 70 5.74 13.34 -28.33
C THR A 70 4.62 14.37 -28.12
N LYS A 71 4.25 14.59 -26.87
CA LYS A 71 3.23 15.58 -26.50
C LYS A 71 3.78 17.01 -26.62
N PRO A 72 3.04 17.98 -27.18
CA PRO A 72 3.44 19.38 -27.16
C PRO A 72 3.69 19.91 -25.75
N TYR A 73 4.54 20.92 -25.61
CA TYR A 73 4.98 21.41 -24.29
C TYR A 73 3.82 21.89 -23.40
N LEU A 74 2.81 22.54 -23.99
CA LEU A 74 1.65 23.00 -23.22
C LEU A 74 0.81 21.86 -22.66
N GLU A 75 0.70 20.75 -23.39
CA GLU A 75 0.00 19.56 -22.91
C GLU A 75 0.81 18.87 -21.80
N LEU A 76 2.13 18.73 -21.98
CA LEU A 76 3.02 18.22 -20.94
C LEU A 76 2.94 19.06 -19.66
N LEU A 77 2.92 20.39 -19.78
CA LEU A 77 2.77 21.28 -18.62
C LEU A 77 1.46 21.05 -17.88
N GLU A 78 0.35 20.87 -18.58
CA GLU A 78 -0.95 20.62 -17.95
C GLU A 78 -0.97 19.26 -17.24
N ASP A 79 -0.38 18.24 -17.88
CA ASP A 79 -0.26 16.92 -17.29
C ASP A 79 0.63 16.91 -16.03
N LEU A 80 1.68 17.75 -16.00
CA LEU A 80 2.51 17.95 -14.81
C LEU A 80 1.76 18.71 -13.70
N LYS A 81 0.98 19.75 -14.04
CA LYS A 81 0.17 20.52 -13.07
C LYS A 81 -0.96 19.72 -12.45
N THR A 82 -1.48 18.73 -13.18
CA THR A 82 -2.55 17.85 -12.74
C THR A 82 -2.03 16.53 -12.17
N GLY A 83 -0.72 16.25 -12.27
CA GLY A 83 -0.10 15.02 -11.78
C GLY A 83 -0.46 13.78 -12.59
N LYS A 84 -1.04 13.95 -13.78
CA LYS A 84 -1.15 12.89 -14.78
C LYS A 84 0.23 12.37 -15.17
N VAL A 85 1.21 13.28 -15.22
CA VAL A 85 2.63 12.97 -15.38
C VAL A 85 3.39 13.38 -14.12
N ASN A 86 4.32 12.52 -13.67
CA ASN A 86 5.28 12.86 -12.62
C ASN A 86 6.65 13.06 -13.27
N PHE A 87 7.17 14.30 -13.26
CA PHE A 87 8.39 14.64 -13.98
C PHE A 87 9.60 13.80 -13.56
N VAL A 88 9.81 13.63 -12.24
CA VAL A 88 10.95 12.87 -11.69
C VAL A 88 10.93 11.45 -12.22
N TRP A 89 9.75 10.81 -12.24
CA TRP A 89 9.60 9.45 -12.74
C TRP A 89 9.89 9.34 -14.23
N GLU A 90 9.49 10.33 -15.03
CA GLU A 90 9.82 10.35 -16.46
C GLU A 90 11.32 10.45 -16.71
N VAL A 91 12.04 11.27 -15.91
CA VAL A 91 13.50 11.31 -15.96
C VAL A 91 14.08 9.93 -15.65
N TRP A 92 13.61 9.25 -14.61
CA TRP A 92 14.06 7.88 -14.28
C TRP A 92 13.70 6.86 -15.37
N ALA A 93 12.52 6.96 -15.97
CA ALA A 93 12.10 6.08 -17.06
C ALA A 93 12.98 6.24 -18.30
N LEU A 94 13.41 7.47 -18.61
CA LEU A 94 14.38 7.75 -19.66
C LEU A 94 15.79 7.26 -19.30
N ARG A 95 16.22 7.43 -18.04
CA ARG A 95 17.52 6.92 -17.56
C ARG A 95 17.63 5.40 -17.64
N ARG A 96 16.53 4.66 -17.42
CA ARG A 96 16.50 3.19 -17.59
C ARG A 96 16.75 2.73 -19.03
N LYS A 97 16.61 3.63 -20.02
CA LYS A 97 16.93 3.35 -21.43
C LYS A 97 18.41 3.62 -21.76
N CYS A 98 19.15 4.28 -20.89
CA CYS A 98 20.60 4.49 -21.07
C CYS A 98 21.35 3.16 -20.97
N LYS A 99 22.51 3.09 -21.62
CA LYS A 99 23.36 1.92 -21.53
C LYS A 99 23.90 1.76 -20.10
N PRO A 100 24.01 0.53 -19.55
CA PRO A 100 24.48 0.31 -18.18
C PRO A 100 25.86 0.90 -17.88
N GLU A 101 26.73 0.98 -18.89
CA GLU A 101 28.08 1.53 -18.77
C GLU A 101 28.15 3.07 -18.75
N TYR A 102 27.02 3.77 -18.92
CA TYR A 102 27.01 5.24 -18.96
C TYR A 102 27.12 5.85 -17.56
N THR A 103 27.95 6.88 -17.43
CA THR A 103 27.93 7.75 -16.25
C THR A 103 26.61 8.55 -16.20
N PRO A 104 26.23 9.09 -15.03
CA PRO A 104 25.05 9.96 -14.91
C PRO A 104 25.04 11.11 -15.93
N ASP A 105 26.19 11.75 -16.16
CA ASP A 105 26.30 12.87 -17.10
C ASP A 105 26.18 12.41 -18.56
N GLN A 106 26.74 11.26 -18.91
CA GLN A 106 26.58 10.65 -20.25
C GLN A 106 25.12 10.28 -20.51
N CYS A 107 24.42 9.76 -19.50
CA CYS A 107 23.01 9.46 -19.61
C CYS A 107 22.16 10.74 -19.72
N ASN A 108 22.44 11.78 -18.91
CA ASN A 108 21.79 13.08 -19.04
C ASN A 108 21.97 13.71 -20.44
N ALA A 109 23.19 13.65 -21.00
CA ALA A 109 23.45 14.12 -22.35
C ALA A 109 22.66 13.33 -23.42
N THR A 110 22.53 12.02 -23.23
CA THR A 110 21.73 11.15 -24.10
C THR A 110 20.24 11.53 -24.06
N ILE A 111 19.71 11.83 -22.88
CA ILE A 111 18.34 12.31 -22.71
C ILE A 111 18.12 13.63 -23.43
N LEU A 112 19.05 14.58 -23.31
CA LEU A 112 18.97 15.86 -24.01
C LEU A 112 19.01 15.69 -25.54
N ALA A 113 19.85 14.79 -26.05
CA ALA A 113 19.91 14.49 -27.48
C ALA A 113 18.63 13.85 -28.01
N TYR A 114 17.99 12.99 -27.21
CA TYR A 114 16.66 12.45 -27.51
C TYR A 114 15.61 13.57 -27.58
N LEU A 115 15.60 14.50 -26.62
CA LEU A 115 14.68 15.64 -26.68
C LEU A 115 14.94 16.52 -27.91
N ASP A 116 16.19 16.63 -28.36
CA ASP A 116 16.54 17.37 -29.58
C ASP A 116 16.01 16.71 -30.86
N SER A 117 15.89 15.38 -30.89
CA SER A 117 15.36 14.66 -32.06
C SER A 117 13.83 14.59 -32.09
N GLU A 118 13.19 14.62 -30.91
CA GLU A 118 11.74 14.39 -30.80
C GLU A 118 10.89 15.65 -30.71
N TYR A 119 11.49 16.81 -30.44
CA TYR A 119 10.76 18.06 -30.29
C TYR A 119 11.25 19.12 -31.29
N GLU A 120 10.32 19.87 -31.87
CA GLU A 120 10.62 21.06 -32.66
C GLU A 120 10.59 22.34 -31.81
N SER A 121 11.19 23.41 -32.32
CA SER A 121 11.15 24.71 -31.65
C SER A 121 9.76 25.35 -31.80
N PRO A 122 9.22 26.03 -30.76
CA PRO A 122 9.89 26.43 -29.50
C PRO A 122 9.77 25.40 -28.36
N ASP A 123 8.98 24.34 -28.52
CA ASP A 123 8.67 23.38 -27.47
C ASP A 123 9.92 22.64 -26.98
N LYS A 124 10.82 22.29 -27.91
CA LYS A 124 12.13 21.70 -27.62
C LYS A 124 12.89 22.45 -26.53
N GLU A 125 13.04 23.76 -26.66
CA GLU A 125 13.82 24.56 -25.72
C GLU A 125 13.17 24.59 -24.34
N LYS A 126 11.84 24.63 -24.29
CA LYS A 126 11.09 24.67 -23.03
C LYS A 126 11.10 23.32 -22.30
N VAL A 127 10.98 22.21 -23.03
CA VAL A 127 11.11 20.87 -22.46
C VAL A 127 12.54 20.67 -21.96
N LYS A 128 13.56 21.00 -22.77
CA LYS A 128 14.96 20.91 -22.37
C LYS A 128 15.30 21.75 -21.14
N ASP A 129 14.77 22.97 -21.04
CA ASP A 129 14.96 23.83 -19.86
C ASP A 129 14.45 23.16 -18.56
N LEU A 130 13.36 22.37 -18.63
CA LEU A 130 12.86 21.62 -17.48
C LEU A 130 13.83 20.52 -17.05
N PHE A 131 14.35 19.73 -18.00
CA PHE A 131 15.35 18.69 -17.74
C PHE A 131 16.68 19.27 -17.24
N LEU A 132 17.19 20.33 -17.87
CA LEU A 132 18.41 21.00 -17.45
C LEU A 132 18.29 21.58 -16.04
N SER A 133 17.14 22.18 -15.72
CA SER A 133 16.86 22.69 -14.37
C SER A 133 16.86 21.56 -13.34
N TYR A 134 16.24 20.42 -13.66
CA TYR A 134 16.24 19.24 -12.79
C TYR A 134 17.63 18.64 -12.59
N PHE A 135 18.42 18.48 -13.66
CA PHE A 135 19.78 17.97 -13.56
C PHE A 135 20.68 18.89 -12.71
N ARG A 136 20.52 20.21 -12.85
CA ARG A 136 21.20 21.18 -11.98
C ARG A 136 20.77 21.01 -10.52
N TYR A 137 19.48 20.82 -10.25
CA TYR A 137 19.00 20.53 -8.90
C TYR A 137 19.66 19.26 -8.32
N GLU A 138 19.75 18.18 -9.08
CA GLU A 138 20.39 16.96 -8.58
C GLU A 138 21.88 17.15 -8.28
N GLU A 139 22.60 17.91 -9.11
CA GLU A 139 24.00 18.23 -8.88
C GLU A 139 24.18 19.09 -7.61
N GLU A 140 23.39 20.15 -7.48
CA GLU A 140 23.36 21.02 -6.31
C GLU A 140 22.97 20.26 -5.04
N TYR A 141 22.02 19.34 -5.15
CA TYR A 141 21.56 18.50 -4.04
C TYR A 141 22.63 17.51 -3.57
N ARG A 142 23.39 16.92 -4.51
CA ARG A 142 24.52 16.03 -4.18
C ARG A 142 25.66 16.76 -3.48
N LYS A 143 25.90 18.02 -3.82
CA LYS A 143 26.94 18.86 -3.20
C LYS A 143 26.49 19.44 -1.85
N TRP A 144 25.19 19.46 -1.58
CA TRP A 144 24.64 20.01 -0.36
C TRP A 144 24.87 19.07 0.82
N GLU A 145 25.58 19.57 1.84
CA GLU A 145 25.76 18.86 3.10
C GLU A 145 24.42 18.81 3.86
N GLN A 146 23.81 17.63 3.88
CA GLN A 146 22.50 17.42 4.49
C GLN A 146 22.62 17.39 6.01
N PRO A 147 21.79 18.17 6.74
CA PRO A 147 21.70 18.04 8.20
C PRO A 147 21.32 16.62 8.60
N THR A 148 22.01 16.05 9.58
CA THR A 148 21.79 14.68 10.07
C THR A 148 21.05 14.61 11.41
N ASP A 149 20.82 15.77 12.03
CA ASP A 149 20.21 15.97 13.34
C ASP A 149 18.72 16.33 13.27
N LEU A 150 18.18 16.55 12.07
CA LEU A 150 16.79 16.95 11.85
C LEU A 150 15.83 15.74 11.78
N SER A 151 14.59 15.95 12.24
CA SER A 151 13.50 15.02 11.94
C SER A 151 13.17 15.01 10.44
N PHE A 152 12.46 13.98 9.97
CA PHE A 152 12.06 13.87 8.57
C PHE A 152 11.31 15.12 8.05
N VAL A 153 10.36 15.66 8.83
CA VAL A 153 9.56 16.83 8.43
C VAL A 153 10.45 18.07 8.29
N GLU A 154 11.35 18.28 9.24
CA GLU A 154 12.29 19.41 9.23
C GLU A 154 13.29 19.30 8.08
N LEU A 155 13.81 18.09 7.83
CA LEU A 155 14.68 17.83 6.68
C LEU A 155 13.92 18.07 5.37
N TYR A 156 12.68 17.60 5.25
CA TYR A 156 11.88 17.78 4.05
C TYR A 156 11.60 19.24 3.71
N GLU A 157 11.34 20.08 4.72
CA GLU A 157 11.21 21.53 4.50
C GLU A 157 12.52 22.19 4.02
N LYS A 158 13.69 21.70 4.47
CA LYS A 158 14.99 22.15 3.93
C LYS A 158 15.17 21.71 2.47
N ILE A 159 14.77 20.48 2.13
CA ILE A 159 14.79 19.97 0.76
C ILE A 159 13.89 20.84 -0.14
N LYS A 160 12.66 21.14 0.29
CA LYS A 160 11.72 22.02 -0.43
C LYS A 160 12.31 23.40 -0.67
N ALA A 161 12.94 24.01 0.34
CA ALA A 161 13.61 25.30 0.20
C ALA A 161 14.73 25.24 -0.86
N LYS A 162 15.59 24.20 -0.84
CA LYS A 162 16.64 24.01 -1.85
C LYS A 162 16.06 23.78 -3.25
N ARG A 163 14.94 23.05 -3.37
CA ARG A 163 14.22 22.89 -4.65
C ARG A 163 13.77 24.24 -5.20
N ARG A 164 13.16 25.10 -4.37
CA ARG A 164 12.72 26.44 -4.79
C ARG A 164 13.90 27.36 -5.14
N ASP A 165 15.01 27.27 -4.41
CA ASP A 165 16.25 28.00 -4.71
C ASP A 165 16.80 27.65 -6.10
N VAL A 166 16.83 26.37 -6.47
CA VAL A 166 17.44 25.93 -7.74
C VAL A 166 16.48 25.94 -8.94
N LEU A 167 15.20 25.60 -8.71
CA LEU A 167 14.19 25.41 -9.77
C LEU A 167 13.22 26.59 -9.90
N GLY A 168 13.11 27.46 -8.89
CA GLY A 168 12.09 28.52 -8.85
C GLY A 168 10.68 27.94 -9.00
N GLU A 169 9.88 28.56 -9.86
CA GLU A 169 8.49 28.14 -10.16
C GLU A 169 8.38 26.73 -10.74
N LYS A 170 9.45 26.20 -11.36
CA LYS A 170 9.45 24.84 -11.91
C LYS A 170 9.40 23.77 -10.83
N ALA A 171 9.71 24.11 -9.57
CA ALA A 171 9.69 23.14 -8.49
C ALA A 171 8.30 22.54 -8.29
N ASP A 172 7.21 23.31 -8.47
CA ASP A 172 5.84 22.81 -8.37
C ASP A 172 5.53 21.80 -9.48
N LEU A 173 6.04 22.02 -10.69
CA LEU A 173 5.89 21.10 -11.82
C LEU A 173 6.65 19.79 -11.62
N VAL A 174 7.81 19.86 -10.94
CA VAL A 174 8.70 18.71 -10.74
C VAL A 174 8.31 17.90 -9.51
N PHE A 175 8.01 18.57 -8.39
CA PHE A 175 7.86 17.97 -7.07
C PHE A 175 6.50 18.23 -6.42
N GLY A 176 5.60 19.01 -7.01
CA GLY A 176 4.35 19.43 -6.36
C GLY A 176 3.45 18.26 -5.92
N MET A 177 3.40 17.18 -6.71
CA MET A 177 2.67 15.96 -6.33
C MET A 177 3.30 15.25 -5.12
N GLU A 178 4.64 15.15 -5.08
CA GLU A 178 5.38 14.57 -3.95
C GLU A 178 5.17 15.42 -2.68
N GLU A 179 5.27 16.74 -2.81
CA GLU A 179 5.07 17.68 -1.71
C GLU A 179 3.65 17.58 -1.15
N SER A 180 2.64 17.46 -2.02
CA SER A 180 1.25 17.23 -1.62
C SER A 180 1.07 15.89 -0.90
N GLN A 181 1.77 14.83 -1.34
CA GLN A 181 1.73 13.53 -0.68
C GLN A 181 2.35 13.58 0.71
N VAL A 182 3.49 14.25 0.88
CA VAL A 182 4.11 14.42 2.20
C VAL A 182 3.21 15.26 3.13
N SER A 183 2.64 16.35 2.63
CA SER A 183 1.66 17.13 3.39
C SER A 183 0.41 16.32 3.76
N PHE A 184 -0.02 15.39 2.91
CA PHE A 184 -1.17 14.53 3.21
C PHE A 184 -0.84 13.49 4.29
N LEU A 185 0.36 12.92 4.28
CA LEU A 185 0.82 12.00 5.33
C LEU A 185 0.84 12.69 6.70
N GLU A 186 1.40 13.89 6.77
CA GLU A 186 1.41 14.69 7.99
C GLU A 186 -0.02 15.06 8.44
N GLY A 187 -0.84 15.56 7.50
CA GLY A 187 -2.23 15.91 7.74
C GLY A 187 -3.06 14.73 8.25
N THR A 188 -2.83 13.53 7.72
CA THR A 188 -3.53 12.30 8.11
C THR A 188 -3.24 11.92 9.55
N GLN A 189 -1.97 12.00 9.99
CA GLN A 189 -1.63 11.70 11.38
C GLN A 189 -2.32 12.64 12.37
N ASN A 190 -2.38 13.93 12.04
CA ASN A 190 -3.08 14.93 12.85
C ASN A 190 -4.59 14.69 12.83
N PHE A 191 -5.15 14.40 11.66
CA PHE A 191 -6.57 14.10 11.49
C PHE A 191 -7.01 12.91 12.32
N ILE A 192 -6.25 11.79 12.29
CA ILE A 192 -6.59 10.58 13.05
C ILE A 192 -6.69 10.89 14.56
N LYS A 193 -5.75 11.67 15.10
CA LYS A 193 -5.74 12.06 16.52
C LYS A 193 -6.95 12.94 16.87
N GLN A 194 -7.24 13.94 16.05
CA GLN A 194 -8.28 14.94 16.31
C GLN A 194 -9.71 14.43 16.06
N SER A 195 -9.88 13.46 15.16
CA SER A 195 -11.20 12.94 14.73
C SER A 195 -11.70 11.74 15.53
N SER A 196 -11.00 11.31 16.59
CA SER A 196 -11.32 10.09 17.35
C SER A 196 -12.73 10.06 17.99
N ASN A 197 -13.33 11.22 18.22
CA ASN A 197 -14.68 11.38 18.77
C ASN A 197 -15.72 11.84 17.75
N VAL A 198 -15.34 11.98 16.47
CA VAL A 198 -16.25 12.38 15.41
C VAL A 198 -17.09 11.16 14.97
N PRO A 199 -18.40 11.32 14.69
CA PRO A 199 -19.22 10.25 14.11
C PRO A 199 -18.60 9.69 12.83
N ALA A 200 -18.67 8.37 12.64
CA ALA A 200 -17.88 7.70 11.61
C ALA A 200 -18.17 8.22 10.18
N GLU A 201 -19.43 8.48 9.86
CA GLU A 201 -19.81 9.07 8.57
C GLU A 201 -19.18 10.46 8.34
N GLN A 202 -19.20 11.31 9.36
CA GLN A 202 -18.58 12.64 9.30
C GLN A 202 -17.06 12.53 9.21
N ARG A 203 -16.47 11.56 9.92
CA ARG A 203 -15.03 11.30 9.89
C ARG A 203 -14.56 10.87 8.50
N VAL A 204 -15.26 9.95 7.85
CA VAL A 204 -14.95 9.54 6.47
C VAL A 204 -15.04 10.73 5.52
N LYS A 205 -16.11 11.53 5.62
CA LYS A 205 -16.26 12.73 4.78
C LYS A 205 -15.12 13.74 5.00
N GLN A 206 -14.78 14.04 6.26
CA GLN A 206 -13.70 14.97 6.57
C GLN A 206 -12.32 14.47 6.12
N PHE A 207 -12.11 13.15 6.12
CA PHE A 207 -10.88 12.55 5.60
C PHE A 207 -10.77 12.73 4.07
N GLU A 208 -11.86 12.49 3.34
CA GLU A 208 -11.89 12.75 1.90
C GLU A 208 -11.73 14.24 1.58
N ASP A 209 -12.35 15.13 2.36
CA ASP A 209 -12.19 16.57 2.22
C ASP A 209 -10.74 17.01 2.49
N LEU A 210 -10.08 16.43 3.50
CA LEU A 210 -8.65 16.63 3.76
C LEU A 210 -7.81 16.21 2.56
N LYS A 211 -8.03 15.00 2.05
CA LYS A 211 -7.31 14.47 0.89
C LYS A 211 -7.47 15.36 -0.32
N LYS A 212 -8.71 15.71 -0.67
CA LYS A 212 -9.02 16.59 -1.80
C LYS A 212 -8.39 17.97 -1.64
N LYS A 213 -8.45 18.55 -0.44
CA LYS A 213 -7.85 19.85 -0.15
C LYS A 213 -6.32 19.82 -0.28
N THR A 214 -5.67 18.78 0.23
CA THR A 214 -4.21 18.68 0.23
C THR A 214 -3.65 18.42 -1.16
N TYR A 215 -4.29 17.53 -1.94
CA TYR A 215 -3.81 17.23 -3.29
C TYR A 215 -4.24 18.25 -4.34
N GLY A 216 -5.30 19.03 -4.12
CA GLY A 216 -5.71 20.10 -5.04
C GLY A 216 -5.89 19.59 -6.48
N SER A 217 -5.15 20.15 -7.44
CA SER A 217 -5.18 19.75 -8.85
C SER A 217 -4.68 18.32 -9.10
N TYR A 218 -3.95 17.72 -8.15
CA TYR A 218 -3.44 16.35 -8.24
C TYR A 218 -4.45 15.29 -7.80
N TYR A 219 -5.57 15.69 -7.18
CA TYR A 219 -6.51 14.76 -6.54
C TYR A 219 -7.09 13.74 -7.54
N ASP A 220 -7.57 14.20 -8.70
CA ASP A 220 -8.23 13.32 -9.66
C ASP A 220 -7.26 12.27 -10.22
N ALA A 221 -6.03 12.69 -10.54
CA ALA A 221 -4.99 11.78 -11.03
C ALA A 221 -4.51 10.80 -9.94
N LEU A 222 -4.52 11.20 -8.67
CA LEU A 222 -4.23 10.28 -7.56
C LEU A 222 -5.36 9.25 -7.42
N VAL A 223 -6.60 9.70 -7.32
CA VAL A 223 -7.75 8.82 -7.06
C VAL A 223 -8.01 7.85 -8.20
N SER A 224 -7.75 8.24 -9.45
CA SER A 224 -7.86 7.34 -10.60
C SER A 224 -6.89 6.16 -10.57
N ARG A 225 -5.83 6.27 -9.75
CA ARG A 225 -4.69 5.37 -9.68
C ARG A 225 -4.70 4.50 -8.42
N GLU A 226 -5.46 4.87 -7.40
CA GLU A 226 -5.47 4.11 -6.15
C GLU A 226 -6.31 2.83 -6.27
N ASP A 227 -5.89 1.79 -5.55
CA ASP A 227 -6.67 0.56 -5.44
C ASP A 227 -7.95 0.82 -4.62
N LYS A 228 -9.08 0.34 -5.14
CA LYS A 228 -10.38 0.41 -4.44
C LYS A 228 -10.35 -0.36 -3.12
N TYR A 229 -9.53 -1.40 -3.02
CA TYR A 229 -9.27 -2.14 -1.79
C TYR A 229 -8.57 -1.27 -0.74
N ASP A 230 -7.59 -0.47 -1.13
CA ASP A 230 -6.92 0.44 -0.19
C ASP A 230 -7.89 1.49 0.35
N HIS A 231 -8.77 2.03 -0.51
CA HIS A 231 -9.82 2.94 -0.06
C HIS A 231 -10.81 2.27 0.91
N TYR A 232 -11.20 1.04 0.59
CA TYR A 232 -12.05 0.25 1.48
C TYR A 232 -11.39 0.06 2.85
N GLN A 233 -10.11 -0.33 2.90
CA GLN A 233 -9.37 -0.51 4.15
C GLN A 233 -9.28 0.78 4.96
N VAL A 234 -9.01 1.91 4.29
CA VAL A 234 -8.97 3.22 4.94
C VAL A 234 -10.34 3.58 5.52
N GLU A 235 -11.42 3.46 4.75
CA GLU A 235 -12.77 3.74 5.25
C GLU A 235 -13.14 2.83 6.44
N MET A 236 -12.82 1.53 6.35
CA MET A 236 -13.03 0.59 7.45
C MET A 236 -12.24 0.97 8.70
N SER A 237 -10.99 1.40 8.56
CA SER A 237 -10.18 1.88 9.70
C SER A 237 -10.76 3.13 10.37
N LEU A 238 -11.35 4.03 9.57
CA LEU A 238 -12.00 5.24 10.09
C LEU A 238 -13.30 4.90 10.81
N ARG A 239 -13.98 3.82 10.40
CA ARG A 239 -15.23 3.30 10.95
C ARG A 239 -15.05 2.25 12.04
N ASP A 240 -13.83 1.84 12.36
CA ASP A 240 -13.53 0.69 13.24
C ASP A 240 -14.30 0.73 14.57
N LYS A 241 -14.34 1.89 15.24
CA LYS A 241 -15.06 2.06 16.51
C LYS A 241 -16.57 1.81 16.36
N GLU A 242 -17.18 2.31 15.30
CA GLU A 242 -18.61 2.12 15.01
C GLU A 242 -18.88 0.65 14.66
N PHE A 243 -18.05 0.08 13.79
CA PHE A 243 -18.14 -1.32 13.38
C PHE A 243 -18.01 -2.30 14.56
N ASN A 244 -17.07 -2.04 15.48
CA ASN A 244 -16.85 -2.87 16.66
C ASN A 244 -17.92 -2.68 17.75
N ALA A 245 -18.67 -1.58 17.73
CA ALA A 245 -19.80 -1.37 18.63
C ALA A 245 -21.04 -2.19 18.21
N ILE A 246 -21.10 -2.71 16.97
CA ILE A 246 -22.20 -3.55 16.51
C ILE A 246 -22.08 -4.95 17.11
N THR A 247 -23.01 -5.32 17.98
CA THR A 247 -23.04 -6.63 18.65
C THR A 247 -23.86 -7.67 17.92
N ASP A 248 -24.89 -7.28 17.17
CA ASP A 248 -25.69 -8.20 16.36
C ASP A 248 -24.92 -8.60 15.09
N PRO A 249 -24.59 -9.89 14.90
CA PRO A 249 -23.92 -10.37 13.70
C PRO A 249 -24.64 -10.01 12.40
N LYS A 250 -25.98 -9.97 12.39
CA LYS A 250 -26.75 -9.63 11.18
C LYS A 250 -26.62 -8.16 10.80
N GLU A 251 -26.64 -7.26 11.78
CA GLU A 251 -26.43 -5.84 11.54
C GLU A 251 -24.98 -5.57 11.15
N LYS A 252 -24.02 -6.32 11.73
CA LYS A 252 -22.60 -6.24 11.37
C LYS A 252 -22.36 -6.67 9.92
N GLU A 253 -23.05 -7.73 9.47
CA GLU A 253 -23.03 -8.19 8.08
C GLU A 253 -23.59 -7.13 7.11
N LYS A 254 -24.76 -6.57 7.43
CA LYS A 254 -25.36 -5.49 6.61
C LYS A 254 -24.43 -4.28 6.51
N TYR A 255 -23.75 -3.96 7.60
CA TYR A 255 -22.79 -2.86 7.64
C TYR A 255 -21.62 -3.09 6.68
N LEU A 256 -21.00 -4.28 6.71
CA LEU A 256 -19.93 -4.64 5.78
C LEU A 256 -20.41 -4.62 4.33
N ASN A 257 -21.54 -5.28 4.06
CA ASN A 257 -22.08 -5.39 2.71
C ASN A 257 -22.36 -4.01 2.09
N LYS A 258 -22.82 -3.03 2.88
CA LYS A 258 -23.02 -1.65 2.44
C LYS A 258 -21.72 -1.01 1.96
N ILE A 259 -20.63 -1.16 2.70
CA ILE A 259 -19.33 -0.55 2.38
C ILE A 259 -18.67 -1.32 1.23
N GLU A 260 -18.69 -2.65 1.27
CA GLU A 260 -18.18 -3.51 0.18
C GLU A 260 -18.90 -3.23 -1.14
N THR A 261 -20.21 -3.00 -1.12
CA THR A 261 -20.98 -2.63 -2.33
C THR A 261 -20.53 -1.30 -2.91
N LYS A 262 -20.17 -0.32 -2.06
CA LYS A 262 -19.67 0.99 -2.49
C LYS A 262 -18.37 0.85 -3.29
N TYR A 263 -17.45 -0.02 -2.85
CA TYR A 263 -16.12 -0.14 -3.45
C TYR A 263 -16.00 -1.22 -4.52
N PHE A 264 -16.64 -2.36 -4.32
CA PHE A 264 -16.47 -3.55 -5.17
C PHE A 264 -17.72 -3.88 -6.00
N GLY A 265 -18.83 -3.17 -5.79
CA GLY A 265 -20.10 -3.45 -6.44
C GLY A 265 -20.87 -4.62 -5.82
N LYS A 266 -22.12 -4.80 -6.25
CA LYS A 266 -23.07 -5.74 -5.65
C LYS A 266 -22.64 -7.20 -5.76
N GLU A 267 -22.11 -7.60 -6.91
CA GLU A 267 -21.72 -9.00 -7.15
C GLU A 267 -20.57 -9.43 -6.26
N ARG A 268 -19.51 -8.62 -6.19
CA ARG A 268 -18.35 -8.94 -5.36
C ARG A 268 -18.68 -8.88 -3.87
N ALA A 269 -19.48 -7.90 -3.44
CA ALA A 269 -19.96 -7.82 -2.06
C ALA A 269 -20.82 -9.03 -1.67
N ALA A 270 -21.65 -9.55 -2.58
CA ALA A 270 -22.43 -10.77 -2.34
C ALA A 270 -21.52 -12.02 -2.22
N SER A 271 -20.51 -12.15 -3.09
CA SER A 271 -19.51 -13.22 -3.02
C SER A 271 -18.75 -13.20 -1.69
N LEU A 272 -18.30 -12.03 -1.22
CA LEU A 272 -17.61 -11.88 0.07
C LEU A 272 -18.53 -12.26 1.24
N SER A 273 -19.80 -11.85 1.19
CA SER A 273 -20.79 -12.21 2.22
C SER A 273 -21.03 -13.73 2.26
N GLU A 274 -21.10 -14.39 1.10
CA GLU A 274 -21.24 -15.84 1.01
C GLU A 274 -20.02 -16.58 1.56
N GLU A 275 -18.81 -16.12 1.24
CA GLU A 275 -17.55 -16.65 1.79
C GLU A 275 -17.53 -16.54 3.32
N ARG A 276 -17.84 -15.36 3.87
CA ARG A 276 -17.90 -15.15 5.33
C ARG A 276 -18.99 -16.01 6.00
N ALA A 277 -20.11 -16.26 5.31
CA ALA A 277 -21.14 -17.18 5.80
C ALA A 277 -20.69 -18.65 5.81
N LYS A 278 -19.92 -19.09 4.80
CA LYS A 278 -19.30 -20.43 4.76
C LYS A 278 -18.28 -20.60 5.88
N GLU A 279 -17.40 -19.61 6.07
CA GLU A 279 -16.42 -19.60 7.16
C GLU A 279 -17.09 -19.66 8.53
N THR A 280 -18.14 -18.85 8.76
CA THR A 280 -18.88 -18.85 10.03
C THR A 280 -19.46 -20.23 10.33
N LYS A 281 -20.12 -20.86 9.34
CA LYS A 281 -20.66 -22.22 9.48
C LYS A 281 -19.56 -23.25 9.77
N PHE A 282 -18.41 -23.12 9.10
CA PHE A 282 -17.28 -24.00 9.32
C PHE A 282 -16.72 -23.88 10.75
N TYR A 283 -16.56 -22.66 11.28
CA TYR A 283 -16.15 -22.44 12.67
C TYR A 283 -17.18 -22.96 13.69
N GLU A 284 -18.48 -22.81 13.41
CA GLU A 284 -19.52 -23.41 14.25
C GLU A 284 -19.44 -24.95 14.26
N SER A 285 -19.14 -25.57 13.12
CA SER A 285 -18.90 -27.02 13.02
C SER A 285 -17.67 -27.46 13.83
N ILE A 286 -16.58 -26.69 13.78
CA ILE A 286 -15.40 -26.93 14.64
C ILE A 286 -15.77 -26.84 16.12
N ALA A 287 -16.47 -25.79 16.54
CA ALA A 287 -16.86 -25.62 17.95
C ALA A 287 -17.75 -26.77 18.45
N LYS A 288 -18.69 -27.23 17.62
CA LYS A 288 -19.52 -28.42 17.91
C LYS A 288 -18.68 -29.68 18.01
N TYR A 289 -17.75 -29.89 17.07
CA TYR A 289 -16.80 -30.99 17.11
C TYR A 289 -16.00 -30.98 18.42
N GLU A 290 -15.36 -29.87 18.79
CA GLU A 290 -14.53 -29.78 19.99
C GLU A 290 -15.32 -30.07 21.27
N SER A 291 -16.59 -29.66 21.33
CA SER A 291 -17.47 -30.01 22.44
C SER A 291 -17.72 -31.51 22.50
N LYS A 292 -17.98 -32.16 21.36
CA LYS A 292 -18.23 -33.60 21.27
C LYS A 292 -16.97 -34.43 21.46
N GLU A 293 -15.82 -33.96 21.03
CA GLU A 293 -14.51 -34.54 21.34
C GLU A 293 -14.31 -34.60 22.85
N LYS A 294 -14.52 -33.49 23.58
CA LYS A 294 -14.39 -33.46 25.04
C LYS A 294 -15.34 -34.42 25.76
N GLU A 295 -16.59 -34.54 25.29
CA GLU A 295 -17.57 -35.49 25.82
C GLU A 295 -17.12 -36.94 25.58
N PHE A 296 -16.78 -37.26 24.33
CA PHE A 296 -16.29 -38.58 23.92
C PHE A 296 -15.07 -39.01 24.74
N LEU A 297 -14.10 -38.11 24.92
CA LEU A 297 -12.87 -38.37 25.68
C LEU A 297 -13.14 -38.68 27.16
N LYS A 298 -14.19 -38.09 27.75
CA LYS A 298 -14.59 -38.35 29.16
C LYS A 298 -15.34 -39.66 29.32
N GLU A 299 -16.18 -40.01 28.35
CA GLU A 299 -17.01 -41.22 28.41
C GLU A 299 -16.23 -42.49 28.02
N ASN A 300 -15.14 -42.34 27.26
CA ASN A 300 -14.41 -43.45 26.67
C ASN A 300 -12.96 -43.57 27.20
N LEU A 301 -12.79 -43.50 28.52
CA LEU A 301 -11.47 -43.56 29.18
C LEU A 301 -10.74 -44.90 28.99
N GLY A 302 -11.47 -45.99 28.78
CA GLY A 302 -10.92 -47.35 28.65
C GLY A 302 -10.53 -47.78 27.23
N LEU A 303 -10.70 -46.93 26.21
CA LEU A 303 -10.35 -47.27 24.84
C LEU A 303 -8.83 -47.26 24.62
N SER A 304 -8.34 -48.16 23.77
CA SER A 304 -6.94 -48.12 23.33
C SER A 304 -6.67 -46.85 22.50
N PRO A 305 -5.41 -46.35 22.46
CA PRO A 305 -5.08 -45.14 21.69
C PRO A 305 -5.47 -45.21 20.20
N GLN A 306 -5.30 -46.38 19.56
CA GLN A 306 -5.64 -46.58 18.15
C GLN A 306 -7.16 -46.54 17.89
N GLU A 307 -7.95 -47.19 18.74
CA GLU A 307 -9.42 -47.18 18.62
C GLU A 307 -10.00 -45.80 18.91
N LYS A 308 -9.39 -45.09 19.87
CA LYS A 308 -9.76 -43.74 20.24
C LYS A 308 -9.52 -42.78 19.07
N GLU A 309 -8.36 -42.84 18.44
CA GLU A 309 -8.03 -41.99 17.29
C GLU A 309 -8.94 -42.31 16.08
N LYS A 310 -9.21 -43.59 15.82
CA LYS A 310 -10.14 -43.98 14.74
C LYS A 310 -11.53 -43.37 14.95
N LYS A 311 -12.10 -43.50 16.15
CA LYS A 311 -13.43 -42.93 16.47
C LYS A 311 -13.43 -41.40 16.48
N LEU A 312 -12.35 -40.76 16.92
CA LEU A 312 -12.20 -39.32 16.83
C LEU A 312 -12.11 -38.84 15.37
N LYS A 313 -11.47 -39.61 14.48
CA LYS A 313 -11.46 -39.31 13.04
C LYS A 313 -12.84 -39.41 12.43
N GLU A 314 -13.60 -40.46 12.74
CA GLU A 314 -15.00 -40.60 12.31
C GLU A 314 -15.85 -39.42 12.81
N LEU A 315 -15.67 -39.01 14.07
CA LEU A 315 -16.34 -37.85 14.66
C LEU A 315 -15.94 -36.54 13.96
N ARG A 316 -14.67 -36.34 13.61
CA ARG A 316 -14.22 -35.18 12.83
C ARG A 316 -14.90 -35.14 11.46
N ILE A 317 -14.90 -36.25 10.73
CA ILE A 317 -15.53 -36.34 9.40
C ILE A 317 -17.02 -36.03 9.50
N GLN A 318 -17.70 -36.52 10.54
CA GLN A 318 -19.13 -36.27 10.74
C GLN A 318 -19.45 -34.78 10.92
N PHE A 319 -18.61 -34.04 11.65
CA PHE A 319 -18.87 -32.63 11.97
C PHE A 319 -18.28 -31.65 10.95
N LEU A 320 -17.14 -31.98 10.37
CA LEU A 320 -16.43 -31.14 9.40
C LEU A 320 -16.82 -31.48 7.96
N GLY A 321 -17.44 -32.62 7.70
CA GLY A 321 -18.11 -32.91 6.42
C GLY A 321 -17.26 -33.60 5.37
N SER A 322 -15.93 -33.67 5.54
CA SER A 322 -15.05 -34.47 4.68
C SER A 322 -13.82 -34.97 5.42
N GLU A 323 -13.18 -36.01 4.85
CA GLU A 323 -11.88 -36.51 5.33
C GLU A 323 -10.77 -35.46 5.16
N GLU A 324 -10.81 -34.70 4.06
CA GLU A 324 -9.84 -33.64 3.80
C GLU A 324 -9.91 -32.52 4.85
N GLU A 325 -11.11 -32.07 5.21
CA GLU A 325 -11.30 -31.03 6.23
C GLU A 325 -10.95 -31.55 7.63
N ALA A 326 -11.25 -32.82 7.92
CA ALA A 326 -10.88 -33.48 9.16
C ALA A 326 -9.35 -33.57 9.35
N ASP A 327 -8.62 -33.93 8.29
CA ASP A 327 -7.16 -34.01 8.32
C ASP A 327 -6.54 -32.61 8.34
N ALA A 328 -7.11 -31.63 7.63
CA ALA A 328 -6.68 -30.23 7.67
C ALA A 328 -6.84 -29.60 9.05
N TYR A 329 -7.91 -29.93 9.78
CA TYR A 329 -8.09 -29.51 11.17
C TYR A 329 -6.98 -30.06 12.07
N VAL A 330 -6.63 -31.35 11.97
CA VAL A 330 -5.54 -31.94 12.78
C VAL A 330 -4.20 -31.28 12.47
N ARG A 331 -3.90 -31.03 11.18
CA ARG A 331 -2.68 -30.30 10.80
C ARG A 331 -2.61 -28.92 11.45
N ARG A 332 -3.70 -28.14 11.40
CA ARG A 332 -3.79 -26.81 12.01
C ARG A 332 -3.60 -26.87 13.53
N LYS A 333 -4.28 -27.79 14.21
CA LYS A 333 -4.17 -27.98 15.66
C LYS A 333 -2.75 -28.34 16.09
N ASN A 334 -2.08 -29.23 15.37
CA ASN A 334 -0.69 -29.61 15.65
C ASN A 334 0.28 -28.43 15.46
N ILE A 335 0.06 -27.57 14.46
CA ILE A 335 0.87 -26.36 14.26
C ILE A 335 0.65 -25.37 15.42
N GLU A 336 -0.60 -25.15 15.84
CA GLU A 336 -0.92 -24.27 16.96
C GLU A 336 -0.39 -24.77 18.31
N GLU A 337 -0.34 -26.09 18.51
CA GLU A 337 0.22 -26.70 19.71
C GLU A 337 1.75 -26.71 19.70
N ALA A 338 2.40 -26.87 18.54
CA ALA A 338 3.85 -26.79 18.40
C ALA A 338 4.42 -25.36 18.51
N GLY A 339 3.58 -24.34 18.30
CA GLY A 339 3.94 -22.93 18.44
C GLY A 339 3.72 -22.35 19.85
N LYS A 340 3.23 -23.14 20.80
CA LYS A 340 3.12 -22.81 22.23
C LYS A 340 4.27 -23.43 23.01
#